data_AF-A0A4C1SEB3-F1
#
_entry.id   AF-A0A4C1SEB3-F1
#
_cell.length_a   1.000
_cell.length_b   1.000
_cell.length_c   1.000
_cell.angle_alpha   90.00
_cell.angle_beta   90.00
_cell.angle_gamma   90.00
#
_symmetry.space_group_name_H-M   'P 1'
#
loop_
_entity.id
_entity.type
_entity.pdbx_description
1 polymer ?
#
loop_
_entity_poly.entity_id
_entity_poly.type
_entity_poly.pdbx_seq_one_letter_code
_entity_poly.pdbx_strand_id
1 'polypeptide(L)'
;MTQADLNKRQNCKNASNMRRNIDVEALERQKAEKSKLKQIENELNLRYEQQTDVIQKVVHNKELGLEKRKRLVESDINYYRSRFQRPEQRREFDLNDPERKRSRQPVRIADDDFSLGISSAQVFNGEDMGCRERKTKATSTTKSLVGSTDCRKKKANDSLLQADKALQESIACREKRLEDTAEYRT
;
A
#
# COMPACT_ATOMS: atom_id res chain seq x y z
N MET A 1 -51.32 -94.42 -45.73
CA MET A 1 -50.67 -93.15 -46.14
C MET A 1 -51.10 -92.09 -45.16
N THR A 2 -50.17 -91.30 -44.62
CA THR A 2 -50.53 -90.22 -43.69
C THR A 2 -51.17 -89.05 -44.46
N GLN A 3 -51.99 -88.23 -43.79
CA GLN A 3 -52.66 -87.09 -44.42
C GLN A 3 -51.66 -86.12 -45.08
N ALA A 4 -50.46 -85.98 -44.51
CA ALA A 4 -49.37 -85.18 -45.05
C ALA A 4 -48.85 -85.72 -46.40
N ASP A 5 -48.76 -87.04 -46.57
CA ASP A 5 -48.29 -87.67 -47.82
C ASP A 5 -49.27 -87.44 -48.97
N LEU A 6 -50.58 -87.48 -48.68
CA LEU A 6 -51.65 -87.20 -49.64
C LEU A 6 -51.61 -85.72 -50.10
N ASN A 7 -51.45 -84.80 -49.17
CA ASN A 7 -51.34 -83.36 -49.47
C ASN A 7 -50.07 -83.03 -50.27
N LYS A 8 -48.95 -83.69 -49.98
CA LYS A 8 -47.68 -83.54 -50.72
C LYS A 8 -47.81 -84.03 -52.16
N ARG A 9 -48.50 -85.16 -52.37
CA ARG A 9 -48.78 -85.73 -53.72
C ARG A 9 -49.79 -84.91 -54.52
N GLN A 10 -50.67 -84.16 -53.86
CA GLN A 10 -51.60 -83.24 -54.52
C GLN A 10 -50.89 -81.94 -54.93
N ASN A 11 -50.00 -81.41 -54.08
CA ASN A 11 -49.25 -80.19 -54.36
C ASN A 11 -48.20 -80.36 -55.48
N CYS A 12 -47.59 -81.53 -55.64
CA CYS A 12 -46.61 -81.77 -56.72
C CYS A 12 -47.24 -81.75 -58.13
N LYS A 13 -48.57 -81.90 -58.24
CA LYS A 13 -49.30 -81.86 -59.51
C LYS A 13 -49.64 -80.44 -59.97
N ASN A 14 -49.59 -79.45 -59.07
CA ASN A 14 -49.90 -78.05 -59.37
C ASN A 14 -48.61 -77.21 -59.45
N ALA A 15 -48.11 -76.97 -60.67
CA ALA A 15 -46.84 -76.25 -60.91
C ALA A 15 -46.80 -74.83 -60.30
N SER A 16 -47.95 -74.15 -60.21
CA SER A 16 -48.08 -72.83 -59.58
C SER A 16 -47.94 -72.89 -58.05
N ASN A 17 -48.52 -73.91 -57.41
CA ASN A 17 -48.44 -74.13 -55.96
C ASN A 17 -47.04 -74.60 -55.54
N MET A 18 -46.33 -75.34 -56.41
CA MET A 18 -44.90 -75.66 -56.22
C MET A 18 -44.00 -74.42 -56.33
N ARG A 19 -44.28 -73.51 -57.30
CA ARG A 19 -43.52 -72.26 -57.49
C ARG A 19 -43.75 -71.23 -56.38
N ARG A 20 -44.94 -71.21 -55.75
CA ARG A 20 -45.33 -70.27 -54.69
C ARG A 20 -45.91 -71.00 -53.48
N ASN A 21 -45.13 -71.92 -52.91
CA ASN A 21 -45.54 -72.66 -51.71
C ASN A 21 -45.32 -71.81 -50.46
N ILE A 22 -46.24 -70.86 -50.22
CA ILE A 22 -46.17 -69.91 -49.12
C ILE A 22 -47.40 -70.11 -48.24
N ASP A 23 -47.16 -70.36 -46.95
CA ASP A 23 -48.22 -70.43 -45.94
C ASP A 23 -48.64 -69.00 -45.55
N VAL A 24 -49.71 -68.52 -46.20
CA VAL A 24 -50.26 -67.18 -46.00
C VAL A 24 -50.79 -67.01 -44.58
N GLU A 25 -51.39 -68.05 -44.01
CA GLU A 25 -51.99 -68.00 -42.67
C GLU A 25 -50.90 -67.90 -41.58
N ALA A 26 -49.80 -68.65 -41.72
CA ALA A 26 -48.64 -68.52 -40.84
C ALA A 26 -47.98 -67.12 -40.95
N LEU A 27 -47.91 -66.55 -42.16
CA LEU A 27 -47.38 -65.20 -42.36
C LEU A 27 -48.27 -64.11 -41.75
N GLU A 28 -49.59 -64.25 -41.81
CA GLU A 28 -50.51 -63.32 -41.14
C GLU A 28 -50.40 -63.39 -39.62
N ARG A 29 -50.28 -64.60 -39.05
CA ARG A 29 -50.00 -64.77 -37.62
C ARG A 29 -48.68 -64.10 -37.22
N GLN A 30 -47.62 -64.27 -38.01
CA GLN A 30 -46.32 -63.65 -37.77
C GLN A 30 -46.39 -62.10 -37.86
N LYS A 31 -47.16 -61.56 -38.82
CA LYS A 31 -47.39 -60.11 -38.93
C LYS A 31 -48.15 -59.57 -37.71
N ALA A 32 -49.18 -60.28 -37.26
CA ALA A 32 -49.94 -59.90 -36.08
C ALA A 32 -49.07 -59.93 -34.81
N GLU A 33 -48.24 -60.95 -34.64
CA GLU A 33 -47.28 -61.06 -33.53
C GLU A 33 -46.26 -59.91 -33.55
N LYS A 34 -45.63 -59.63 -34.69
CA LYS A 34 -44.70 -58.51 -34.84
C LYS A 34 -45.36 -57.15 -34.55
N SER A 35 -46.60 -56.98 -34.98
CA SER A 35 -47.37 -55.76 -34.70
C SER A 35 -47.61 -55.57 -33.20
N LYS A 36 -47.98 -56.64 -32.49
CA LYS A 36 -48.15 -56.62 -31.02
C LYS A 36 -46.84 -56.31 -30.30
N LEU A 37 -45.73 -56.95 -30.70
CA LEU A 37 -44.41 -56.69 -30.12
C LEU A 37 -43.99 -55.23 -30.31
N LYS A 38 -44.23 -54.66 -31.50
CA LYS A 38 -43.94 -53.26 -31.80
C LYS A 38 -44.80 -52.30 -30.96
N GLN A 39 -46.07 -52.63 -30.71
CA GLN A 39 -46.93 -51.84 -29.82
C GLN A 39 -46.39 -51.82 -28.39
N ILE A 40 -46.00 -53.00 -27.86
CA ILE A 40 -45.40 -53.11 -26.52
C ILE A 40 -44.10 -52.30 -26.44
N GLU A 41 -43.22 -52.41 -27.43
CA GLU A 41 -41.97 -51.65 -27.50
C GLU A 41 -42.22 -50.14 -27.51
N ASN A 42 -43.18 -49.67 -28.31
CA ASN A 42 -43.56 -48.27 -28.36
C ASN A 42 -44.11 -47.77 -27.01
N GLU A 43 -44.94 -48.57 -26.33
CA GLU A 43 -45.45 -48.22 -25.00
C GLU A 43 -44.33 -48.15 -23.95
N LEU A 44 -43.37 -49.06 -24.00
CA LEU A 44 -42.20 -49.03 -23.13
C LEU A 44 -41.33 -47.80 -23.40
N ASN A 45 -41.04 -47.51 -24.66
CA ASN A 45 -40.27 -46.33 -25.05
C ASN A 45 -40.95 -45.04 -24.56
N LEU A 46 -42.27 -44.92 -24.75
CA LEU A 46 -43.02 -43.77 -24.25
C LEU A 46 -42.93 -43.62 -22.73
N ARG A 47 -42.98 -44.73 -21.98
CA ARG A 47 -42.79 -44.70 -20.52
C ARG A 47 -41.37 -44.25 -20.14
N TYR A 48 -40.35 -44.71 -20.84
CA TYR A 48 -38.97 -44.30 -20.60
C TYR A 48 -38.74 -42.82 -20.94
N GLU A 49 -39.32 -42.32 -22.03
CA GLU A 49 -39.29 -40.91 -22.40
C GLU A 49 -39.92 -40.05 -21.29
N GLN A 50 -41.11 -40.42 -20.83
CA GLN A 50 -41.79 -39.73 -19.72
C GLN A 50 -40.97 -39.72 -18.44
N GLN A 51 -40.33 -40.85 -18.09
CA GLN A 51 -39.45 -40.92 -16.93
C GLN A 51 -38.21 -40.03 -17.10
N THR A 52 -37.63 -40.03 -18.30
CA THR A 52 -36.45 -39.22 -18.63
C THR A 52 -36.77 -37.73 -18.52
N ASP A 53 -37.92 -37.29 -19.03
CA ASP A 53 -38.38 -35.90 -18.93
C ASP A 53 -38.53 -35.44 -17.49
N VAL A 54 -39.09 -36.29 -16.62
CA VAL A 54 -39.24 -35.99 -15.19
C VAL A 54 -37.87 -35.88 -14.53
N ILE A 55 -36.96 -36.82 -14.80
CA ILE A 55 -35.61 -36.81 -14.24
C ILE A 55 -34.84 -35.57 -14.69
N GLN A 56 -34.89 -35.23 -15.99
CA GLN A 56 -34.24 -34.03 -16.53
C GLN A 56 -34.73 -32.75 -15.84
N LYS A 57 -36.05 -32.61 -15.64
CA LYS A 57 -36.61 -31.47 -14.90
C LYS A 57 -36.12 -31.40 -13.45
N VAL A 58 -36.03 -32.54 -12.76
CA VAL A 58 -35.52 -32.60 -11.38
C VAL A 58 -34.05 -32.22 -11.32
N VAL A 59 -33.23 -32.75 -12.23
CA VAL A 59 -31.79 -32.42 -12.31
C VAL A 59 -31.60 -30.93 -12.58
N HIS A 60 -32.30 -30.39 -13.57
CA HIS A 60 -32.21 -28.97 -13.93
C HIS A 60 -32.59 -28.04 -12.75
N ASN A 61 -33.66 -28.36 -12.03
CA ASN A 61 -34.06 -27.59 -10.84
C ASN A 61 -33.03 -27.68 -9.70
N LYS A 62 -32.40 -28.85 -9.51
CA LYS A 62 -31.32 -29.02 -8.53
C LYS A 62 -30.08 -28.21 -8.90
N GLU A 63 -29.71 -28.16 -10.19
CA GLU A 63 -28.60 -27.36 -10.70
C GLU A 63 -28.84 -25.87 -10.45
N LEU A 64 -30.01 -25.36 -10.80
CA LEU A 64 -30.42 -23.98 -10.51
C LEU A 64 -30.35 -23.65 -9.01
N GLY A 65 -30.79 -24.58 -8.16
CA GLY A 65 -30.70 -24.42 -6.70
C GLY A 65 -29.26 -24.42 -6.17
N LEU A 66 -28.37 -25.19 -6.79
CA LEU A 66 -26.94 -25.19 -6.47
C LEU A 66 -26.26 -23.90 -6.91
N GLU A 67 -26.54 -23.41 -8.11
CA GLU A 67 -25.99 -22.15 -8.61
C GLU A 67 -26.38 -20.96 -7.74
N LYS A 68 -27.66 -20.86 -7.35
CA LYS A 68 -28.13 -19.81 -6.45
C LYS A 68 -27.40 -19.84 -5.11
N ARG A 69 -27.23 -21.02 -4.52
CA ARG A 69 -26.48 -21.18 -3.26
C ARG A 69 -25.01 -20.81 -3.41
N LYS A 70 -24.36 -21.21 -4.51
CA LYS A 70 -22.96 -20.82 -4.79
C LYS A 70 -22.81 -19.31 -4.84
N ARG A 71 -23.71 -18.61 -5.54
CA ARG A 71 -23.70 -17.14 -5.62
C ARG A 71 -23.91 -16.48 -4.27
N LEU A 72 -24.81 -16.99 -3.43
CA LEU A 72 -25.04 -16.48 -2.09
C LEU A 72 -23.79 -16.62 -1.21
N VAL A 73 -23.19 -17.82 -1.18
CA VAL A 73 -21.97 -18.08 -0.41
C VAL A 73 -20.83 -17.20 -0.89
N GLU A 74 -20.65 -17.04 -2.19
CA GLU A 74 -19.63 -16.16 -2.76
C GLU A 74 -19.87 -14.69 -2.39
N SER A 75 -21.12 -14.22 -2.46
CA SER A 75 -21.51 -12.88 -2.02
C SER A 75 -21.20 -12.65 -0.55
N ASP A 76 -21.53 -13.61 0.32
CA ASP A 76 -21.29 -13.50 1.77
C ASP A 76 -19.79 -13.50 2.09
N ILE A 77 -19.01 -14.35 1.43
CA ILE A 77 -17.54 -14.37 1.56
C ILE A 77 -16.95 -13.04 1.11
N ASN A 78 -17.41 -12.50 -0.02
CA ASN A 78 -16.93 -11.22 -0.54
C ASN A 78 -17.33 -10.07 0.39
N TYR A 79 -18.56 -10.08 0.92
CA TYR A 79 -18.99 -9.14 1.94
C TYR A 79 -18.07 -9.17 3.16
N TYR A 80 -17.78 -10.35 3.68
CA TYR A 80 -16.88 -10.53 4.82
C TYR A 80 -15.46 -10.01 4.51
N ARG A 81 -14.91 -10.37 3.35
CA ARG A 81 -13.59 -9.90 2.87
C ARG A 81 -13.54 -8.38 2.81
N SER A 82 -14.53 -7.76 2.16
CA SER A 82 -14.60 -6.31 2.00
C SER A 82 -14.83 -5.56 3.30
N ARG A 83 -15.48 -6.18 4.31
CA ARG A 83 -15.80 -5.51 5.57
C ARG A 83 -14.73 -5.67 6.64
N PHE A 84 -14.11 -6.85 6.72
CA PHE A 84 -13.25 -7.24 7.86
C PHE A 84 -11.83 -7.63 7.47
N GLN A 85 -11.54 -7.81 6.18
CA GLN A 85 -10.21 -8.18 5.70
C GLN A 85 -9.60 -7.08 4.84
N ARG A 86 -9.96 -5.82 5.15
CA ARG A 86 -9.43 -4.67 4.43
C ARG A 86 -7.94 -4.47 4.76
N PRO A 87 -7.12 -4.01 3.81
CA PRO A 87 -5.69 -3.80 4.05
C PRO A 87 -5.42 -2.81 5.19
N GLU A 88 -6.29 -1.81 5.36
CA GLU A 88 -6.19 -0.79 6.40
C GLU A 88 -6.40 -1.35 7.83
N GLN A 89 -7.03 -2.53 7.95
CA GLN A 89 -7.30 -3.18 9.23
C GLN A 89 -6.20 -4.17 9.65
N ARG A 90 -5.13 -4.31 8.85
CA ARG A 90 -4.01 -5.20 9.18
C ARG A 90 -3.20 -4.67 10.36
N ARG A 91 -2.58 -5.58 11.10
CA ARG A 91 -1.74 -5.24 12.25
C ARG A 91 -0.52 -4.40 11.84
N GLU A 92 0.10 -4.74 10.72
CA GLU A 92 1.23 -4.00 10.17
C GLU A 92 0.85 -2.87 9.20
N PHE A 93 -0.41 -2.42 9.19
CA PHE A 93 -0.82 -1.38 8.26
C PHE A 93 -0.08 -0.06 8.47
N ASP A 94 0.19 0.31 9.73
CA ASP A 94 1.00 1.49 10.09
C ASP A 94 2.42 1.45 9.50
N LEU A 95 2.99 0.26 9.31
CA LEU A 95 4.28 0.08 8.67
C LEU A 95 4.20 0.20 7.15
N ASN A 96 3.11 -0.32 6.57
CA ASN A 96 2.88 -0.46 5.13
C ASN A 96 1.99 0.64 4.52
N ASP A 97 1.60 1.63 5.31
CA ASP A 97 0.74 2.73 4.85
C ASP A 97 1.47 3.53 3.75
N PRO A 98 0.92 3.62 2.53
CA PRO A 98 1.54 4.37 1.44
C PRO A 98 1.68 5.87 1.78
N GLU A 99 0.81 6.41 2.64
CA GLU A 99 0.83 7.81 3.05
C GLU A 99 1.67 8.06 4.30
N ARG A 100 2.29 7.03 4.89
CA ARG A 100 3.07 7.12 6.14
C ARG A 100 4.13 8.21 6.12
N LYS A 101 4.81 8.40 4.98
CA LYS A 101 5.85 9.43 4.83
C LYS A 101 5.28 10.85 4.81
N ARG A 102 4.03 11.00 4.37
CA ARG A 102 3.33 12.29 4.28
C ARG A 102 2.71 12.69 5.62
N SER A 103 2.19 11.72 6.37
CA SER A 103 1.55 11.94 7.68
C SER A 103 2.56 12.06 8.83
N ARG A 104 3.75 11.48 8.69
CA ARG A 104 4.79 11.50 9.73
C ARG A 104 5.36 12.91 9.94
N GLN A 105 5.42 13.34 11.19
CA GLN A 105 6.10 14.57 11.60
C GLN A 105 7.63 14.43 11.54
N PRO A 106 8.37 15.52 11.27
CA PRO A 106 9.83 15.50 11.36
C PRO A 106 10.26 15.11 12.77
N VAL A 107 11.43 14.47 12.88
CA VAL A 107 11.93 13.95 14.17
C VAL A 107 12.26 15.08 15.14
N ARG A 108 12.71 16.24 14.64
CA ARG A 108 12.93 17.48 15.40
C ARG A 108 12.04 18.56 14.80
N ILE A 109 11.12 19.08 15.61
CA ILE A 109 10.15 20.10 15.19
C ILE A 109 10.70 21.51 15.44
N ALA A 110 11.35 21.70 16.59
CA ALA A 110 11.95 22.96 17.02
C ALA A 110 13.28 22.70 17.76
N ASP A 111 13.99 23.77 18.11
CA ASP A 111 15.23 23.67 18.89
C ASP A 111 14.94 23.33 20.37
N ASP A 112 13.86 23.87 20.92
CA ASP A 112 13.43 23.65 22.31
C ASP A 112 12.41 22.50 22.44
N ASP A 113 12.59 21.43 21.67
CA ASP A 113 11.67 20.29 21.67
C ASP A 113 11.86 19.40 22.91
N PHE A 114 10.90 19.44 23.84
CA PHE A 114 10.93 18.66 25.09
C PHE A 114 10.90 17.14 24.87
N SER A 115 10.49 16.66 23.70
CA SER A 115 10.44 15.22 23.40
C SER A 115 11.83 14.63 23.12
N LEU A 116 12.82 15.48 22.80
CA LEU A 116 14.17 15.08 22.42
C LEU A 116 15.12 15.07 23.61
N GLY A 117 15.40 13.86 24.11
CA GLY A 117 16.45 13.63 25.11
C GLY A 117 17.83 13.35 24.49
N ILE A 118 18.85 13.21 25.35
CA ILE A 118 20.25 12.95 24.96
C ILE A 118 20.38 11.65 24.13
N SER A 119 19.59 10.62 24.45
CA SER A 119 19.61 9.33 23.74
C SER A 119 19.11 9.41 22.30
N SER A 120 18.35 10.46 21.94
CA SER A 120 17.79 10.62 20.59
C SER A 120 18.86 10.92 19.54
N ALA A 121 20.01 11.46 19.96
CA ALA A 121 21.08 11.95 19.10
C ALA A 121 20.60 12.93 18.01
N GLN A 122 19.49 13.65 18.23
CA GLN A 122 18.95 14.66 17.32
C GLN A 122 19.37 16.10 17.69
N VAL A 123 19.72 16.31 18.96
CA VAL A 123 20.18 17.61 19.50
C VAL A 123 21.52 17.38 20.17
N PHE A 124 22.51 18.19 19.81
CA PHE A 124 23.84 18.12 20.38
C PHE A 124 24.19 19.44 21.05
N ASN A 125 24.63 19.38 22.31
CA ASN A 125 25.02 20.57 23.07
C ASN A 125 26.20 21.35 22.45
N GLY A 126 26.94 20.74 21.52
CA GLY A 126 28.05 21.38 20.79
C GLY A 126 27.63 22.17 19.54
N GLU A 127 26.36 22.13 19.11
CA GLU A 127 25.89 22.75 17.86
C GLU A 127 25.96 24.31 17.89
N ASP A 128 26.09 24.92 19.07
CA ASP A 128 26.20 26.38 19.33
C ASP A 128 25.39 27.26 18.34
N MET A 129 24.06 27.18 18.46
CA MET A 129 23.13 28.04 17.71
C MET A 129 23.38 29.54 17.96
N GLY A 130 23.96 29.88 19.12
CA GLY A 130 24.30 31.24 19.53
C GLY A 130 25.66 31.75 19.04
N CYS A 131 26.39 30.99 18.19
CA CYS A 131 27.75 31.31 17.77
C CYS A 131 27.89 32.73 17.20
N ARG A 132 26.89 33.17 16.41
CA ARG A 132 26.87 34.52 15.83
C ARG A 132 26.80 35.59 16.91
N GLU A 133 25.88 35.46 17.87
CA GLU A 133 25.72 36.43 18.97
C GLU A 133 26.91 36.41 19.92
N ARG A 134 27.49 35.24 20.18
CA ARG A 134 28.71 35.12 20.97
C ARG A 134 29.86 35.86 20.32
N LYS A 135 30.04 35.73 19.00
CA LYS A 135 31.06 36.46 18.23
C LYS A 135 30.82 37.97 18.23
N THR A 136 29.57 38.43 18.09
CA THR A 136 29.27 39.87 18.15
C THR A 136 29.57 40.44 19.53
N LYS A 137 29.15 39.76 20.62
CA LYS A 137 29.47 40.13 22.00
C LYS A 137 30.98 40.15 22.25
N ALA A 138 31.71 39.12 21.81
CA ALA A 138 33.16 39.07 21.93
C ALA A 138 33.82 40.26 21.21
N THR A 139 33.37 40.57 19.99
CA THR A 139 33.86 41.70 19.20
C THR A 139 33.58 43.04 19.89
N SER A 140 32.37 43.25 20.43
CA SER A 140 32.01 44.48 21.14
C SER A 140 32.83 44.66 22.42
N THR A 141 33.04 43.59 23.19
CA THR A 141 33.85 43.61 24.42
C THR A 141 35.30 43.92 24.11
N THR A 142 35.88 43.34 23.06
CA THR A 142 37.25 43.67 22.65
C THR A 142 37.37 45.13 22.24
N LYS A 143 36.41 45.66 21.48
CA LYS A 143 36.41 47.08 21.07
C LYS A 143 36.34 48.04 22.27
N SER A 144 35.48 47.76 23.26
CA SER A 144 35.37 48.61 24.44
C SER A 144 36.61 48.56 25.33
N LEU A 145 37.24 47.38 25.45
CA LEU A 145 38.49 47.21 26.17
C LEU A 145 39.62 48.02 25.51
N VAL A 146 39.80 47.86 24.20
CA VAL A 146 40.81 48.62 23.43
C VAL A 146 40.59 50.12 23.59
N GLY A 147 39.36 50.60 23.39
CA GLY A 147 39.04 52.02 23.56
C GLY A 147 39.34 52.55 24.96
N SER A 148 39.08 51.75 26.01
CA SER A 148 39.41 52.11 27.39
C SER A 148 40.92 52.13 27.66
N THR A 149 41.68 51.21 27.05
CA THR A 149 43.14 51.22 27.16
C THR A 149 43.76 52.41 26.42
N ASP A 150 43.23 52.76 25.25
CA ASP A 150 43.72 53.88 24.44
C ASP A 150 43.43 55.22 25.12
N CYS A 151 42.25 55.40 25.71
CA CYS A 151 41.92 56.63 26.43
C CYS A 151 42.78 56.81 27.68
N ARG A 152 43.11 55.72 28.39
CA ARG A 152 44.05 55.73 29.53
C ARG A 152 45.46 56.13 29.08
N LYS A 153 45.96 55.54 27.99
CA LYS A 153 47.27 55.88 27.41
C LYS A 153 47.35 57.34 26.99
N LYS A 154 46.31 57.85 26.31
CA LYS A 154 46.24 59.26 25.91
C LYS A 154 46.29 60.20 27.12
N LYS A 155 45.45 59.98 28.13
CA LYS A 155 45.46 60.79 29.36
C LYS A 155 46.80 60.76 30.09
N ALA A 156 47.46 59.59 30.15
CA ALA A 156 48.79 59.47 30.74
C ALA A 156 49.83 60.29 29.96
N ASN A 157 49.83 60.20 28.63
CA ASN A 157 50.70 61.00 27.77
C ASN A 157 50.42 62.51 27.90
N ASP A 158 49.15 62.92 27.93
CA ASP A 158 48.77 64.33 28.12
C ASP A 158 49.24 64.84 29.49
N SER A 159 49.14 64.02 30.54
CA SER A 159 49.65 64.36 31.88
C SER A 159 51.17 64.49 31.91
N LEU A 160 51.88 63.62 31.18
CA LEU A 160 53.34 63.72 31.03
C LEU A 160 53.74 64.99 30.29
N LEU A 161 53.05 65.34 29.20
CA LEU A 161 53.30 66.56 28.43
C LEU A 161 53.01 67.82 29.27
N GLN A 162 51.94 67.81 30.07
CA GLN A 162 51.64 68.92 30.99
C GLN A 162 52.71 69.06 32.08
N ALA A 163 53.18 67.95 32.65
CA ALA A 163 54.25 67.96 33.64
C ALA A 163 55.58 68.47 33.03
N ASP A 164 55.91 68.04 31.81
CA ASP A 164 57.09 68.52 31.08
C ASP A 164 57.01 70.02 30.80
N LYS A 165 55.84 70.51 30.34
CA LYS A 165 55.59 71.94 30.13
C LYS A 165 55.72 72.75 31.43
N ALA A 166 55.15 72.27 32.53
CA ALA A 166 55.26 72.94 33.82
C ALA A 166 56.71 73.00 34.33
N LEU A 167 57.49 71.95 34.09
CA LEU A 167 58.92 71.93 34.39
C LEU A 167 59.68 72.96 33.54
N GLN A 168 59.43 73.01 32.23
CA GLN A 168 60.03 74.00 31.33
C GLN A 168 59.72 75.44 31.77
N GLU A 169 58.46 75.73 32.12
CA GLU A 169 58.05 77.05 32.64
C GLU A 169 58.76 77.40 33.95
N SER A 170 58.94 76.43 34.85
CA SER A 170 59.70 76.61 36.09
C SER A 170 61.18 76.90 35.84
N ILE A 171 61.79 76.24 34.84
CA ILE A 171 63.19 76.48 34.45
C ILE A 171 63.31 77.88 33.85
N ALA A 172 62.44 78.26 32.92
CA ALA A 172 62.43 79.58 32.31
C ALA A 172 62.22 80.71 33.34
N CYS A 173 61.31 80.52 34.31
CA CYS A 173 61.15 81.47 35.42
C CYS A 173 62.42 81.61 36.26
N ARG A 174 63.14 80.50 36.49
CA ARG A 174 64.42 80.51 37.23
C ARG A 174 65.50 81.23 36.43
N GLU A 175 65.61 80.97 35.13
CA GLU A 175 66.57 81.63 34.23
C GLU A 175 66.34 83.14 34.19
N LYS A 176 65.09 83.59 33.98
CA LYS A 176 64.74 85.02 34.03
C LYS A 176 65.12 85.68 35.36
N ARG A 177 64.84 85.03 36.49
CA ARG A 177 65.25 85.55 37.80
C ARG A 177 66.77 85.69 37.92
N LEU A 178 67.52 84.72 37.36
CA LEU A 178 68.98 84.81 37.35
C LEU A 178 69.47 85.95 36.47
N GLU A 179 68.88 86.15 35.29
CA GLU A 179 69.14 87.28 34.39
C GLU A 179 68.87 88.60 35.10
N ASP A 180 67.69 88.78 35.69
CA ASP A 180 67.33 89.98 36.46
C ASP A 180 68.39 90.25 37.55
N THR A 181 68.78 89.24 38.35
CA THR A 181 69.79 89.41 39.40
C THR A 181 71.19 89.73 38.88
N ALA A 182 71.51 89.35 37.63
CA ALA A 182 72.77 89.69 36.98
C ALA A 182 72.77 91.14 36.48
N GLU A 183 71.64 91.63 35.95
CA GLU A 183 71.46 93.03 35.53
C GLU A 183 71.57 94.01 36.71
N TYR A 184 71.06 93.66 37.90
CA TYR A 184 71.21 94.50 39.11
C TYR A 184 72.64 94.52 39.69
N ARG A 185 73.58 93.70 39.18
CA ARG A 185 74.96 93.60 39.69
C ARG A 185 76.00 94.36 38.83
N THR A 186 75.60 94.95 37.71
CA THR A 186 76.40 95.85 36.86
C THR A 186 76.01 97.31 37.09
#